data_AF-A0A5J4W935-F1
#
_entry.id   AF-A0A5J4W935-F1
#
_cell.length_a   1.000
_cell.length_b   1.000
_cell.length_c   1.000
_cell.angle_alpha   90.00
_cell.angle_beta   90.00
_cell.angle_gamma   90.00
#
_symmetry.space_group_name_H-M   'P 1'
#
loop_
_entity.id
_entity.type
_entity.pdbx_description
1 polymer ?
#
loop_
_entity_poly.entity_id
_entity_poly.type
_entity_poly.pdbx_seq_one_letter_code
_entity_poly.pdbx_strand_id
1 'polypeptide(L)'
;MLKNSDYKVIHVFGHGSFGSAYQVTEIASGKQLVWKRMTIVNKEDRRMTLSEAEILRNNKSEFLVQYYGSFKYESEFYILMEYCGKDDLRQYINRLRKLGGVVNEDV
;
A
#
# COMPACT_ATOMS: atom_id res chain seq x y z
N MET A 1 -6.08 -15.70 11.75
CA MET A 1 -4.82 -15.12 11.23
C MET A 1 -5.07 -14.69 9.79
N LEU A 2 -4.47 -13.57 9.36
CA LEU A 2 -4.53 -13.12 7.97
C LEU A 2 -3.83 -14.12 7.06
N LYS A 3 -4.45 -14.48 5.93
CA LYS A 3 -3.88 -15.36 4.91
C LYS A 3 -4.13 -14.79 3.52
N ASN A 4 -3.31 -15.18 2.55
CA ASN A 4 -3.44 -14.68 1.18
C ASN A 4 -4.82 -14.99 0.57
N SER A 5 -5.42 -16.14 0.92
CA SER A 5 -6.72 -16.59 0.40
C SER A 5 -7.91 -15.81 0.95
N ASP A 6 -7.71 -14.91 1.90
CA ASP A 6 -8.76 -13.97 2.35
C ASP A 6 -8.97 -12.82 1.35
N TYR A 7 -8.09 -12.69 0.35
CA TYR A 7 -8.03 -11.53 -0.53
C TYR A 7 -8.05 -11.91 -2.01
N LYS A 8 -8.74 -11.08 -2.81
CA LYS A 8 -8.74 -11.16 -4.28
C LYS A 8 -7.93 -9.99 -4.85
N VAL A 9 -6.96 -10.28 -5.71
CA VAL A 9 -6.20 -9.25 -6.44
C VAL A 9 -7.08 -8.61 -7.51
N ILE A 10 -7.11 -7.29 -7.53
CA ILE A 10 -7.89 -6.49 -8.48
C ILE A 10 -6.99 -5.82 -9.50
N HIS A 11 -5.90 -5.20 -9.05
CA HIS A 11 -5.03 -4.40 -9.91
C HIS A 11 -3.59 -4.37 -9.38
N VAL A 12 -2.62 -4.26 -10.28
CA VAL A 12 -1.20 -4.12 -9.95
C VAL A 12 -0.81 -2.65 -10.15
N PHE A 13 -0.47 -1.93 -9.09
CA PHE A 13 -0.07 -0.51 -9.21
C PHE A 13 1.33 -0.37 -9.81
N GLY A 14 2.22 -1.34 -9.54
CA GLY A 14 3.58 -1.35 -10.10
C GLY A 14 4.62 -1.96 -9.17
N HIS A 15 5.87 -1.88 -9.62
CA HIS A 15 7.05 -2.34 -8.89
C HIS A 15 7.84 -1.11 -8.42
N GLY A 16 8.03 -1.00 -7.10
CA GLY A 16 8.92 -0.02 -6.48
C GLY A 16 10.21 -0.68 -5.99
N SER A 17 11.11 0.13 -5.42
CA SER A 17 12.40 -0.33 -4.87
C SER A 17 12.25 -1.36 -3.74
N PHE A 18 11.10 -1.40 -3.07
CA PHE A 18 10.84 -2.26 -1.91
C PHE A 18 9.85 -3.39 -2.22
N GLY A 19 9.57 -3.68 -3.49
CA GLY A 19 8.62 -4.71 -3.91
C GLY A 19 7.44 -4.16 -4.71
N SER A 20 6.36 -4.91 -4.76
CA SER A 20 5.20 -4.62 -5.63
C SER A 20 3.95 -4.30 -4.82
N ALA A 21 3.20 -3.29 -5.25
CA ALA A 21 1.93 -2.93 -4.63
C ALA A 21 0.75 -3.39 -5.50
N TYR A 22 -0.26 -3.95 -4.86
CA TYR A 22 -1.48 -4.38 -5.53
C TYR A 22 -2.71 -3.89 -4.78
N GLN A 23 -3.74 -3.54 -5.55
CA GLN A 23 -5.09 -3.40 -5.02
C GLN A 23 -5.66 -4.79 -4.79
N VAL A 24 -6.24 -4.99 -3.61
CA VAL A 24 -6.94 -6.22 -3.25
C VAL A 24 -8.29 -5.92 -2.64
N THR A 25 -9.20 -6.88 -2.73
CA THR A 25 -10.48 -6.88 -2.03
C THR A 25 -10.46 -7.97 -0.97
N GLU A 26 -10.71 -7.61 0.29
CA GLU A 26 -10.99 -8.59 1.35
C GLU A 26 -12.32 -9.28 1.04
N ILE A 27 -12.31 -10.61 0.93
CA ILE A 27 -13.47 -11.39 0.50
C ILE A 27 -14.62 -11.28 1.51
N ALA A 28 -14.30 -11.29 2.80
CA ALA A 28 -15.31 -11.31 3.86
C ALA A 28 -16.12 -10.01 3.95
N SER A 29 -15.46 -8.85 3.75
CA SER A 29 -16.08 -7.54 3.94
C SER A 29 -16.32 -6.77 2.65
N GLY A 30 -15.71 -7.18 1.53
CA GLY A 30 -15.67 -6.41 0.28
C GLY A 30 -14.75 -5.18 0.34
N LYS A 31 -14.02 -4.98 1.45
CA LYS A 31 -13.16 -3.80 1.65
C LYS A 31 -12.00 -3.80 0.65
N GLN A 32 -11.80 -2.66 0.01
CA GLN A 32 -10.64 -2.40 -0.84
C GLN A 32 -9.43 -2.03 0.04
N LEU A 33 -8.30 -2.66 -0.25
CA LEU A 33 -7.03 -2.48 0.46
C LEU A 33 -5.89 -2.48 -0.54
N VAL A 34 -4.72 -2.04 -0.08
CA VAL A 34 -3.45 -2.29 -0.77
C VAL A 34 -2.72 -3.37 -0.01
N TRP A 35 -2.18 -4.35 -0.74
CA TRP A 35 -1.14 -5.20 -0.18
C TRP A 35 0.20 -4.90 -0.83
N LYS A 36 1.24 -4.74 -0.03
CA LYS A 36 2.61 -4.58 -0.51
C LYS A 36 3.32 -5.90 -0.35
N ARG A 37 3.72 -6.51 -1.46
CA ARG A 37 4.45 -7.77 -1.54
C ARG A 37 5.94 -7.51 -1.61
N MET A 38 6.70 -8.15 -0.73
CA MET A 38 8.15 -8.01 -0.64
C MET A 38 8.80 -9.39 -0.55
N THR A 39 9.76 -9.64 -1.43
CA THR A 39 10.52 -10.90 -1.44
C THR A 39 11.58 -10.89 -0.35
N ILE A 40 11.68 -11.97 0.40
CA ILE A 40 12.73 -12.16 1.40
C ILE A 40 13.72 -13.18 0.84
N VAL A 41 14.85 -12.73 0.28
CA VAL A 41 15.91 -13.64 -0.20
C VAL A 41 17.04 -13.81 0.80
N ASN A 42 17.26 -12.83 1.67
CA ASN A 42 18.32 -12.88 2.68
C ASN A 42 17.87 -12.29 4.04
N LYS A 43 18.79 -12.32 5.02
CA LYS A 43 18.53 -11.79 6.37
C LYS A 43 18.30 -10.28 6.40
N GLU A 44 18.95 -9.54 5.52
CA GLU A 44 18.83 -8.08 5.44
C GLU A 44 17.47 -7.67 4.87
N ASP A 45 16.98 -8.33 3.82
CA ASP A 45 15.63 -8.09 3.28
C ASP A 45 14.57 -8.37 4.35
N ARG A 46 14.76 -9.45 5.12
CA ARG A 46 13.88 -9.78 6.25
C ARG A 46 13.88 -8.66 7.28
N ARG A 47 15.04 -8.12 7.62
CA ARG A 47 15.19 -7.03 8.59
C ARG A 47 14.48 -5.77 8.10
N MET A 48 14.73 -5.36 6.85
CA MET A 48 14.09 -4.19 6.24
C MET A 48 12.57 -4.34 6.17
N THR A 49 12.09 -5.49 5.70
CA THR A 49 10.66 -5.84 5.61
C THR A 49 9.95 -5.76 6.96
N LEU A 50 10.55 -6.35 8.01
CA LEU A 50 9.96 -6.32 9.35
C LEU A 50 9.98 -4.92 9.94
N SER A 51 11.07 -4.17 9.72
CA SER A 51 11.18 -2.77 10.14
C SER A 51 10.12 -1.89 9.48
N GLU A 52 9.85 -2.08 8.19
CA GLU A 52 8.79 -1.34 7.49
C GLU A 52 7.41 -1.62 8.11
N ALA A 53 7.08 -2.90 8.34
CA ALA A 53 5.82 -3.28 8.97
C ALA A 53 5.68 -2.72 10.39
N GLU A 54 6.77 -2.67 11.15
CA GLU A 54 6.79 -2.11 12.50
C GLU A 54 6.61 -0.59 12.52
N ILE A 55 7.28 0.13 11.61
CA ILE A 55 7.13 1.58 11.43
C ILE A 55 5.66 1.89 11.13
N LEU A 56 5.05 1.23 10.15
CA LEU A 56 3.65 1.48 9.80
C LEU A 56 2.68 1.09 10.93
N ARG A 57 2.97 0.02 11.67
CA ARG A 57 2.14 -0.41 12.81
C ARG A 57 2.14 0.61 13.94
N ASN A 58 3.31 1.19 14.23
CA ASN A 58 3.52 2.06 15.39
C ASN A 58 3.15 3.54 15.12
N ASN A 59 3.06 3.94 13.85
CA ASN A 59 2.73 5.31 13.46
C ASN A 59 1.31 5.39 12.91
N LYS A 60 0.38 5.90 13.71
CA LYS A 60 -1.02 6.11 13.32
C LYS A 60 -1.34 7.60 13.30
N SER A 61 -1.85 8.08 12.18
CA SER A 61 -2.23 9.47 11.95
C SER A 61 -3.24 9.53 10.82
N GLU A 62 -4.11 10.53 10.81
CA GLU A 62 -5.01 10.81 9.67
C GLU A 62 -4.23 11.11 8.39
N PHE A 63 -2.99 11.58 8.51
CA PHE A 63 -2.13 11.92 7.38
C PHE A 63 -1.17 10.79 6.95
N LEU A 64 -1.31 9.60 7.55
CA LEU A 64 -0.52 8.42 7.21
C LEU A 64 -1.44 7.27 6.83
N VAL A 65 -1.03 6.48 5.84
CA VAL A 65 -1.80 5.30 5.40
C VAL A 65 -2.01 4.32 6.55
N GLN A 66 -3.24 3.89 6.75
CA GLN A 66 -3.55 2.98 7.86
C GLN A 66 -2.97 1.59 7.64
N TYR A 67 -2.21 1.08 8.61
CA TYR A 67 -1.77 -0.32 8.68
C TYR A 67 -2.92 -1.22 9.16
N TYR A 68 -3.21 -2.29 8.41
CA TYR A 68 -4.24 -3.28 8.76
C TYR A 68 -3.67 -4.61 9.23
N GLY A 69 -2.42 -4.92 8.87
CA GLY A 69 -1.79 -6.17 9.27
C GLY A 69 -0.66 -6.58 8.34
N SER A 70 -0.04 -7.70 8.65
CA SER A 70 0.99 -8.30 7.78
C SER A 70 0.99 -9.80 7.94
N PHE A 71 1.32 -10.52 6.88
CA PHE A 71 1.45 -11.97 6.90
C PHE A 71 2.59 -12.43 5.99
N LYS A 72 3.03 -13.67 6.21
CA LYS A 72 3.99 -14.36 5.34
C LYS A 72 3.26 -15.41 4.54
N TYR A 73 3.63 -15.55 3.28
CA TYR A 73 3.15 -16.63 2.42
C TYR A 73 4.29 -17.00 1.47
N GLU A 74 4.70 -18.26 1.50
CA GLU A 74 5.91 -18.74 0.82
C GLU A 74 7.16 -17.92 1.23
N SER A 75 7.99 -17.48 0.28
CA SER A 75 9.18 -16.65 0.51
C SER A 75 8.87 -15.14 0.48
N GLU A 76 7.61 -14.78 0.59
CA GLU A 76 7.11 -13.42 0.44
C GLU A 76 6.49 -12.90 1.75
N PHE A 77 6.61 -11.59 1.96
CA PHE A 77 5.98 -10.87 3.06
C PHE A 77 5.01 -9.84 2.51
N TYR A 78 3.85 -9.76 3.18
CA TYR A 78 2.74 -8.93 2.76
C TYR A 78 2.40 -7.94 3.87
N ILE A 79 2.30 -6.67 3.52
CA ILE A 79 1.76 -5.61 4.39
C ILE A 79 0.42 -5.18 3.83
N LEU A 80 -0.64 -5.27 4.64
CA LEU A 80 -1.96 -4.74 4.31
C LEU A 80 -2.05 -3.30 4.79
N MET A 81 -2.39 -2.41 3.88
CA MET A 81 -2.55 -0.99 4.15
C MET A 81 -3.79 -0.43 3.46
N GLU A 82 -4.14 0.79 3.84
CA GLU A 82 -5.24 1.54 3.24
C GLU A 82 -5.09 1.71 1.73
N TYR A 83 -6.23 1.69 1.04
CA TYR A 83 -6.31 2.06 -0.36
C TYR A 83 -6.72 3.52 -0.53
N CYS A 84 -5.81 4.31 -1.11
CA CYS A 84 -6.05 5.70 -1.47
C CYS A 84 -6.52 5.81 -2.92
N GLY A 85 -7.83 5.90 -3.15
CA GLY A 85 -8.42 5.78 -4.50
C GLY A 85 -8.35 6.99 -5.42
N LYS A 86 -7.66 8.08 -5.06
CA LYS A 86 -7.64 9.35 -5.81
C LYS A 86 -6.34 9.60 -6.59
N ASP A 87 -5.64 8.55 -7.00
CA ASP A 87 -4.28 8.60 -7.57
C ASP A 87 -3.27 9.30 -6.62
N ASP A 88 -2.04 9.53 -7.09
CA ASP A 88 -1.04 10.29 -6.35
C ASP A 88 -1.09 11.80 -6.62
N LEU A 89 -0.50 12.58 -5.72
CA LEU A 89 -0.50 14.04 -5.78
C LEU A 89 0.16 14.59 -7.05
N ARG A 90 1.18 13.92 -7.60
CA ARG A 90 1.84 14.36 -8.83
C ARG A 90 0.89 14.21 -10.02
N GLN A 91 0.16 13.09 -10.10
CA GLN A 91 -0.87 12.89 -11.11
C GLN A 91 -2.00 13.91 -10.98
N TYR A 92 -2.43 14.22 -9.75
CA TYR A 92 -3.41 15.26 -9.50
C TYR A 92 -2.94 16.65 -10.01
N ILE A 93 -1.73 17.08 -9.64
CA ILE A 93 -1.15 18.36 -10.10
C ILE A 93 -1.02 18.40 -11.63
N ASN A 94 -0.54 17.32 -12.24
CA ASN A 94 -0.42 17.25 -13.70
C ASN A 94 -1.77 17.33 -14.41
N ARG A 95 -2.83 16.75 -13.83
CA ARG A 95 -4.19 16.85 -14.33
C ARG A 95 -4.71 18.28 -14.26
N LEU A 96 -4.52 18.96 -13.13
CA LEU A 96 -4.90 20.36 -12.96
C LEU A 96 -4.23 21.25 -14.01
N ARG A 97 -2.90 21.10 -14.19
CA ARG A 97 -2.15 21.85 -15.21
C ARG A 97 -2.70 21.64 -16.62
N LYS A 98 -3.04 20.41 -16.99
CA LYS A 98 -3.64 20.09 -18.30
C LYS A 98 -5.00 20.75 -18.50
N LEU A 99 -5.76 20.94 -17.42
CA LEU A 99 -7.06 21.60 -17.44
C LEU A 99 -6.98 23.13 -17.31
N GLY A 100 -5.76 23.71 -17.23
CA GLY A 100 -5.57 25.14 -16.98
C GLY A 100 -5.96 25.58 -15.57
N GLY A 101 -6.17 24.63 -14.64
CA GLY A 101 -6.54 24.90 -13.26
C GLY A 101 -5.34 25.29 -12.40
N VAL A 102 -5.60 26.12 -11.39
CA VAL A 102 -4.67 26.51 -10.33
C VAL A 102 -5.21 26.05 -8.97
N VAL A 103 -4.32 25.58 -8.10
CA VAL A 103 -4.64 25.34 -6.69
C VAL A 103 -4.57 26.69 -5.99
N ASN A 104 -5.66 27.09 -5.34
CA ASN A 104 -5.70 28.32 -4.56
C ASN A 104 -5.21 28.03 -3.13
N GLU A 105 -4.47 28.97 -2.53
CA GLU A 105 -4.00 28.86 -1.14
C GLU A 105 -5.07 29.29 -0.12
N ASP A 106 -6.09 30.02 -0.58
CA ASP A 106 -7.10 30.67 0.27
C ASP A 106 -8.40 29.84 0.48
N VAL A 107 -8.40 28.55 0.13
CA VAL A 107 -9.56 27.65 0.30
C VAL A 107 -9.23 26.50 1.25
#